data_AF-A0A7K4CYC1-F1
#
_entry.id   AF-A0A7K4CYC1-F1
#
_cell.length_a   1.000
_cell.length_b   1.000
_cell.length_c   1.000
_cell.angle_alpha   90.00
_cell.angle_beta   90.00
_cell.angle_gamma   90.00
#
_symmetry.space_group_name_H-M   'P 1'
#
loop_
_entity.id
_entity.type
_entity.pdbx_description
1 polymer ?
#
loop_
_entity_poly.entity_id
_entity_poly.type
_entity_poly.pdbx_seq_one_letter_code
_entity_poly.pdbx_strand_id
1 'polypeptide(L)' 'MEKSDSLAGKVLVRNYRKSDYEATLALMAEISETFSFYFDKSKWTESAGLRLFQPGYSRTTIVAEVD' A
#
# COMPACT_ATOMS: atom_id res chain seq x y z
N MET A 1 9.44 28.13 -4.10
CA MET A 1 8.66 27.23 -3.22
C MET A 1 7.31 27.03 -3.90
N GLU A 2 7.23 26.19 -4.93
CA GLU A 2 5.96 25.86 -5.60
C GLU A 2 6.09 24.45 -6.19
N LYS A 3 5.58 23.45 -5.46
CA LYS A 3 5.41 22.07 -5.96
C LYS A 3 4.09 21.47 -5.46
N SER A 4 3.12 22.30 -5.07
CA SER A 4 1.85 21.80 -4.49
C SER A 4 0.73 21.58 -5.51
N ASP A 5 0.76 22.22 -6.68
CA ASP A 5 -0.44 22.34 -7.52
C ASP A 5 -0.51 21.36 -8.71
N SER A 6 0.50 20.53 -8.96
CA SER A 6 0.54 19.69 -10.19
C SER A 6 0.04 18.25 -10.05
N LEU A 7 -0.42 17.82 -8.86
CA LEU A 7 -0.79 16.41 -8.61
C LEU A 7 -2.31 16.18 -8.49
N ALA A 8 -3.11 17.22 -8.23
CA ALA A 8 -4.54 17.06 -7.97
C ALA A 8 -5.34 16.50 -9.17
N GLY A 9 -4.83 16.64 -10.40
CA GLY A 9 -5.44 16.10 -11.62
C GLY A 9 -4.93 14.73 -12.07
N LYS A 10 -3.97 14.12 -11.35
CA LYS A 10 -3.31 12.86 -11.75
C LYS A 10 -3.30 11.78 -10.67
N VAL A 11 -3.92 12.00 -9.52
CA VAL A 11 -3.92 11.01 -8.43
C VAL A 11 -5.24 10.24 -8.44
N LEU A 12 -5.18 8.95 -8.77
CA LEU A 12 -6.31 8.03 -8.63
C LEU A 12 -6.30 7.41 -7.24
N VAL A 13 -7.42 7.54 -6.52
CA VAL A 13 -7.62 6.92 -5.21
C VAL A 13 -8.53 5.71 -5.36
N ARG A 14 -8.05 4.52 -5.00
CA ARG A 14 -8.80 3.27 -5.16
C ARG A 14 -8.59 2.30 -4.00
N ASN A 15 -9.47 1.32 -3.89
CA ASN A 15 -9.30 0.21 -2.96
C ASN A 15 -8.04 -0.59 -3.32
N TYR A 16 -7.37 -1.07 -2.27
CA TYR A 16 -6.31 -2.05 -2.38
C TYR A 16 -6.82 -3.35 -3.02
N ARG A 17 -6.09 -3.87 -3.98
CA ARG A 17 -6.40 -5.09 -4.75
C ARG A 17 -5.35 -6.15 -4.45
N LYS A 18 -5.70 -7.42 -4.70
CA LYS A 18 -4.73 -8.53 -4.60
C LYS A 18 -3.49 -8.28 -5.46
N SER A 19 -3.64 -7.62 -6.62
CA SER A 19 -2.53 -7.27 -7.52
C SER A 19 -1.51 -6.30 -6.90
N ASP A 20 -1.88 -5.53 -5.88
CA ASP A 20 -0.99 -4.55 -5.23
C ASP A 20 -0.03 -5.20 -4.23
N TYR A 21 -0.22 -6.49 -3.94
CA TYR A 21 0.50 -7.23 -2.92
C TYR A 21 2.01 -7.25 -3.13
N GLU A 22 2.46 -7.66 -4.31
CA GLU A 22 3.90 -7.74 -4.60
C GLU A 22 4.56 -6.37 -4.56
N ALA A 23 3.90 -5.33 -5.09
CA ALA A 23 4.37 -3.96 -5.03
C ALA A 23 4.49 -3.45 -3.57
N THR A 24 3.56 -3.85 -2.72
CA THR A 24 3.58 -3.51 -1.28
C THR A 24 4.73 -4.20 -0.55
N LEU A 25 5.02 -5.46 -0.86
CA LEU A 25 6.16 -6.17 -0.25
C LEU A 25 7.49 -5.56 -0.69
N ALA A 26 7.61 -5.17 -1.96
CA ALA A 26 8.79 -4.46 -2.47
C ALA A 26 9.00 -3.14 -1.72
N LEU A 27 7.95 -2.32 -1.63
CA LEU A 27 7.99 -1.06 -0.88
C LEU A 27 8.37 -1.26 0.59
N MET A 28 7.78 -2.25 1.27
CA MET A 28 8.09 -2.52 2.68
C MET A 28 9.54 -2.98 2.89
N ALA A 29 10.11 -3.73 1.93
CA ALA A 29 11.51 -4.10 1.96
C ALA A 29 12.42 -2.87 1.80
N GLU A 30 12.13 -1.99 0.85
CA GLU A 30 12.88 -0.74 0.65
C GLU A 30 12.81 0.18 1.89
N ILE A 31 11.63 0.33 2.48
CA ILE A 31 11.45 1.15 3.70
C ILE A 31 12.19 0.49 4.89
N SER A 32 12.15 -0.84 5.00
CA SER A 32 12.88 -1.60 6.03
C SER A 32 14.39 -1.37 5.96
N GLU A 33 14.96 -1.40 4.76
CA GLU A 33 16.37 -1.10 4.54
C GLU A 33 16.67 0.37 4.85
N THR A 34 15.87 1.29 4.29
CA THR A 34 16.08 2.75 4.42
C THR A 34 16.02 3.23 5.86
N PHE A 35 15.08 2.71 6.65
CA PHE A 35 14.84 3.14 8.03
C PHE A 35 15.28 2.13 9.09
N SER A 36 15.94 1.04 8.66
CA SER A 36 16.54 0.03 9.53
C SER A 36 15.56 -0.59 10.55
N PHE A 37 14.30 -0.82 10.17
CA PHE A 37 13.38 -1.63 10.97
C PHE A 37 13.29 -3.06 10.43
N TYR A 38 12.92 -4.00 11.28
CA TYR A 38 12.80 -5.40 10.90
C TYR A 38 11.52 -5.67 10.08
N PHE A 39 11.68 -6.15 8.85
CA PHE A 39 10.61 -6.64 8.00
C PHE A 39 10.79 -8.13 7.70
N ASP A 40 9.78 -8.93 8.06
CA ASP A 40 9.74 -10.37 7.83
C ASP A 40 8.68 -10.71 6.79
N LYS A 41 9.12 -10.89 5.54
CA LYS A 41 8.25 -11.20 4.40
C LYS A 41 7.38 -12.44 4.64
N SER A 42 7.84 -13.42 5.42
CA SER A 42 7.10 -14.68 5.66
C SER A 42 5.83 -14.49 6.51
N LYS A 43 5.77 -13.42 7.31
CA LYS A 43 4.60 -13.06 8.12
C LYS A 43 3.55 -12.28 7.36
N TRP A 44 3.90 -11.76 6.19
CA TRP A 44 2.99 -11.13 5.27
C TRP A 44 2.48 -12.24 4.35
N THR A 45 1.30 -12.76 4.63
CA THR A 45 0.62 -13.71 3.74
C THR A 45 -0.28 -12.95 2.77
N GLU A 46 -0.48 -13.44 1.54
CA GLU A 46 -1.45 -12.86 0.61
C GLU A 46 -2.84 -12.72 1.24
N SER A 47 -3.22 -13.68 2.08
CA SER A 47 -4.46 -13.68 2.86
C SER A 47 -4.47 -12.63 3.98
N ALA A 48 -3.31 -12.28 4.55
CA ALA A 48 -3.15 -11.18 5.51
C ALA A 48 -3.19 -9.82 4.82
N GLY A 49 -2.66 -9.71 3.59
CA GLY A 49 -2.91 -8.58 2.69
C GLY A 49 -4.38 -8.44 2.29
N LEU A 50 -5.11 -9.56 2.30
CA LEU A 50 -6.57 -9.67 2.15
C LEU A 50 -7.35 -9.65 3.47
N ARG A 51 -6.80 -9.15 4.60
CA ARG A 51 -7.60 -8.78 5.80
C ARG A 51 -8.57 -7.61 5.55
N LEU A 52 -9.02 -7.49 4.30
CA LEU A 52 -10.05 -6.63 3.73
C LEU A 52 -11.40 -7.33 3.55
N PHE A 53 -11.56 -8.63 3.86
CA PHE A 53 -12.82 -9.31 3.55
C PHE A 53 -13.36 -10.15 4.70
N GLN A 54 -13.64 -9.49 5.83
CA GLN A 54 -14.78 -9.88 6.64
C GLN A 54 -15.90 -8.86 6.35
N PRO A 55 -17.06 -9.26 5.79
CA PRO A 55 -18.17 -8.37 5.44
C PRO A 55 -18.77 -7.53 6.59
N GLY A 56 -18.22 -7.61 7.81
CA GLY A 56 -18.63 -6.86 8.99
C GLY A 56 -17.55 -5.97 9.63
N TYR A 57 -16.31 -5.95 9.12
CA TYR A 57 -15.24 -5.09 9.67
C TYR A 57 -14.79 -4.05 8.65
N SER A 58 -15.16 -2.80 8.93
CA SER A 58 -15.04 -1.57 8.13
C SER A 58 -13.61 -1.05 7.92
N ARG A 59 -12.61 -1.91 7.70
CA ARG A 59 -11.23 -1.48 7.45
C ARG A 59 -10.87 -1.67 5.99
N THR A 60 -11.16 -0.63 5.19
CA THR A 60 -10.75 -0.55 3.79
C THR A 60 -9.35 0.07 3.71
N THR A 61 -8.40 -0.65 3.09
CA THR A 61 -7.08 -0.10 2.74
C THR A 61 -7.23 0.60 1.40
N ILE A 62 -6.80 1.86 1.34
CA ILE A 62 -6.89 2.71 0.16
C ILE A 62 -5.46 2.95 -0.36
N VAL A 63 -5.32 2.93 -1.68
CA VAL A 63 -4.08 3.27 -2.40
C VAL A 63 -4.33 4.54 -3.19
N ALA A 64 -3.36 5.45 -3.14
CA ALA A 64 -3.27 6.60 -4.04
C ALA A 64 -2.15 6.32 -5.04
N GLU A 65 -2.47 6.33 -6.33
CA GLU A 65 -1.50 6.15 -7.42
C GLU A 65 -1.50 7.38 -8.32
N VAL A 66 -0.32 7.73 -8.84
CA VAL A 66 -0.14 8.85 -9.77
C VAL A 66 -0.20 8.28 -11.19
N ASP A 67 -1.04 8.87 -12.04
CA ASP A 67 -1.17 8.59 -13.48
C ASP A 67 -0.02 9.23 -14.29
#